data_AF-A0A7R9VG75-F1
#
_entry.id   AF-A0A7R9VG75-F1
#
_cell.length_a   1.000
_cell.length_b   1.000
_cell.length_c   1.000
_cell.angle_alpha   90.00
_cell.angle_beta   90.00
_cell.angle_gamma   90.00
#
_symmetry.space_group_name_H-M   'P 1'
#
loop_
_entity.id
_entity.type
_entity.pdbx_description
1 polymer ?
#
loop_
_entity_poly.entity_id
_entity_poly.type
_entity_poly.pdbx_seq_one_letter_code
_entity_poly.pdbx_strand_id
1 'polypeptide(L)'
;AVLEAGDGVGGRVRTDSVDGFLLDRGFQIFLTSYPEVLATLDYGKLDLRPFYAGAKVWWQGSFHQVADPFRHPVDGVLSLTNPIGSVLDKVLVGVFRLKTLLGSLDSLMSRPETTIAQRLSAEGFSERMVKTFFRPFLGGIFFDRSLGTSSRLFEFVMRMLATGANCLPANGIGAVAEQMADGLDVRLGMRVTSVTPASGSALSSVSTADGA
;
A
#
# COMPACT_ATOMS: atom_id res chain seq x y z
N ALA A 1 -6.15 -24.54 -13.31
CA ALA A 1 -7.26 -23.95 -12.56
C ALA A 1 -6.74 -23.26 -11.30
N VAL A 2 -7.28 -22.09 -10.95
CA VAL A 2 -7.22 -21.50 -9.61
C VAL A 2 -8.50 -21.92 -8.89
N LEU A 3 -8.38 -22.50 -7.70
CA LEU A 3 -9.54 -22.95 -6.91
C LEU A 3 -9.80 -21.94 -5.79
N GLU A 4 -10.99 -21.37 -5.76
CA GLU A 4 -11.42 -20.36 -4.78
C GLU A 4 -12.64 -20.90 -4.03
N ALA A 5 -12.59 -20.83 -2.69
CA ALA A 5 -13.65 -21.34 -1.83
C ALA A 5 -14.88 -20.42 -1.80
N GLY A 6 -14.66 -19.12 -2.00
CA GLY A 6 -15.69 -18.10 -2.04
C GLY A 6 -16.47 -18.08 -3.36
N ASP A 7 -17.44 -17.18 -3.40
CA ASP A 7 -18.31 -16.90 -4.54
C ASP A 7 -17.73 -15.85 -5.52
N GLY A 8 -16.46 -15.47 -5.33
CA GLY A 8 -15.79 -14.48 -6.17
C GLY A 8 -14.31 -14.34 -5.85
N VAL A 9 -13.57 -13.82 -6.83
CA VAL A 9 -12.11 -13.63 -6.75
C VAL A 9 -11.70 -12.47 -5.84
N GLY A 10 -10.44 -12.43 -5.44
CA GLY A 10 -9.83 -11.28 -4.75
C GLY A 10 -9.78 -11.36 -3.23
N GLY A 11 -10.52 -12.28 -2.60
CA GLY A 11 -10.47 -12.49 -1.14
C GLY A 11 -10.72 -11.21 -0.34
N ARG A 12 -9.66 -10.69 0.31
CA ARG A 12 -9.70 -9.41 1.08
C ARG A 12 -9.63 -8.15 0.23
N VAL A 13 -9.36 -8.29 -1.06
CA VAL A 13 -9.28 -7.18 -2.04
C VAL A 13 -10.58 -7.17 -2.87
N ARG A 14 -11.72 -7.53 -2.26
CA ARG A 14 -13.03 -7.50 -2.91
C ARG A 14 -13.75 -6.20 -2.64
N THR A 15 -14.63 -5.84 -3.57
CA THR A 15 -15.59 -4.75 -3.43
C THR A 15 -17.00 -5.33 -3.54
N ASP A 16 -17.86 -5.01 -2.59
CA ASP A 16 -19.27 -5.37 -2.62
C ASP A 16 -20.11 -4.14 -3.05
N SER A 17 -21.17 -4.36 -3.83
CA SER A 17 -22.15 -3.33 -4.16
C SER A 17 -23.36 -3.47 -3.25
N VAL A 18 -23.64 -2.45 -2.43
CA VAL A 18 -24.73 -2.44 -1.45
C VAL A 18 -25.47 -1.11 -1.55
N ASP A 19 -26.75 -1.14 -1.91
CA ASP A 19 -27.63 0.03 -2.00
C ASP A 19 -27.06 1.19 -2.85
N GLY A 20 -26.33 0.86 -3.92
CA GLY A 20 -25.67 1.84 -4.80
C GLY A 20 -24.31 2.35 -4.31
N PHE A 21 -23.83 1.85 -3.16
CA PHE A 21 -22.49 2.13 -2.64
C PHE A 21 -21.53 0.97 -2.94
N LEU A 22 -20.27 1.32 -3.19
CA LEU A 22 -19.17 0.36 -3.32
C LEU A 22 -18.43 0.27 -1.99
N LEU A 23 -18.37 -0.93 -1.44
CA LEU A 23 -17.77 -1.21 -0.13
C LEU A 23 -16.60 -2.18 -0.30
N ASP A 24 -15.37 -1.67 -0.13
CA ASP A 24 -14.19 -2.52 -0.13
C ASP A 24 -14.11 -3.34 1.18
N ARG A 25 -13.70 -4.61 1.07
CA ARG A 25 -13.53 -5.53 2.21
C ARG A 25 -12.23 -5.23 2.97
N GLY A 26 -12.18 -4.06 3.59
CA GLY A 26 -11.03 -3.54 4.32
C GLY A 26 -10.51 -2.26 3.70
N PHE A 27 -9.38 -1.77 4.23
CA PHE A 27 -8.75 -0.55 3.74
C PHE A 27 -7.62 -0.92 2.78
N GLN A 28 -7.82 -0.61 1.50
CA GLN A 28 -6.82 -0.80 0.45
C GLN A 28 -6.59 0.53 -0.26
N ILE A 29 -5.35 0.81 -0.64
CA ILE A 29 -4.97 1.92 -1.50
C ILE A 29 -4.12 1.36 -2.62
N PHE A 30 -4.45 1.70 -3.87
CA PHE A 30 -3.64 1.35 -5.02
C PHE A 30 -2.52 2.38 -5.21
N LEU A 31 -1.27 1.90 -5.22
CA LEU A 31 -0.08 2.72 -5.45
C LEU A 31 0.43 2.51 -6.88
N THR A 32 0.30 3.54 -7.71
CA THR A 32 0.53 3.43 -9.17
C THR A 32 1.99 3.24 -9.58
N SER A 33 2.93 3.23 -8.64
CA SER A 33 4.36 3.10 -8.93
C SER A 33 4.94 1.74 -8.65
N TYR A 34 4.14 0.80 -8.12
CA TYR A 34 4.62 -0.56 -7.91
C TYR A 34 5.01 -1.17 -9.27
N PRO A 35 6.25 -1.67 -9.44
CA PRO A 35 6.74 -2.12 -10.75
C PRO A 35 5.86 -3.20 -11.37
N GLU A 36 5.41 -4.16 -10.55
CA GLU A 36 4.63 -5.30 -11.01
C GLU A 36 3.26 -4.87 -11.51
N VAL A 37 2.56 -3.98 -10.82
CA VAL A 37 1.25 -3.49 -11.29
C VAL A 37 1.37 -2.62 -12.53
N LEU A 38 2.46 -1.84 -12.66
CA LEU A 38 2.75 -1.09 -13.88
C LEU A 38 2.98 -2.02 -15.08
N ALA A 39 3.63 -3.17 -14.84
CA ALA A 39 3.95 -4.14 -15.88
C ALA A 39 2.77 -5.06 -16.26
N THR A 40 1.78 -5.22 -15.37
CA THR A 40 0.77 -6.28 -15.52
C THR A 40 -0.67 -5.79 -15.65
N LEU A 41 -1.00 -4.61 -15.11
CA LEU A 41 -2.38 -4.14 -15.05
C LEU A 41 -2.65 -3.07 -16.11
N ASP A 42 -3.86 -3.09 -16.66
CA ASP A 42 -4.34 -2.07 -17.58
C ASP A 42 -5.02 -0.95 -16.77
N TYR A 43 -4.27 0.15 -16.58
CA TYR A 43 -4.71 1.30 -15.80
C TYR A 43 -5.87 2.05 -16.47
N GLY A 44 -5.97 1.98 -17.80
CA GLY A 44 -7.06 2.60 -18.54
C GLY A 44 -8.39 1.93 -18.23
N LYS A 45 -8.39 0.59 -18.16
CA LYS A 45 -9.58 -0.19 -17.75
C LYS A 45 -9.92 -0.03 -16.28
N LEU A 46 -8.93 0.16 -15.41
CA LEU A 46 -9.17 0.38 -13.97
C LEU A 46 -9.74 1.77 -13.66
N ASP A 47 -9.61 2.73 -14.58
CA ASP A 47 -10.08 4.13 -14.43
C ASP A 47 -9.69 4.70 -13.05
N LEU A 48 -8.39 4.69 -12.78
CA LEU A 48 -7.84 5.03 -11.47
C LEU A 48 -8.19 6.46 -11.06
N ARG A 49 -8.79 6.60 -9.87
CA ARG A 49 -9.19 7.86 -9.26
C ARG A 49 -8.19 8.25 -8.17
N PRO A 50 -7.29 9.21 -8.44
CA PRO A 50 -6.27 9.60 -7.46
C PRO A 50 -6.86 10.38 -6.30
N PHE A 51 -6.36 10.09 -5.11
CA PHE A 51 -6.55 10.94 -3.94
C PHE A 51 -5.71 12.21 -4.05
N TYR A 52 -6.09 13.23 -3.28
CA TYR A 52 -5.24 14.39 -3.05
C TYR A 52 -3.86 13.96 -2.53
N ALA A 53 -2.78 14.50 -3.10
CA ALA A 53 -1.42 14.15 -2.70
C ALA A 53 -1.04 14.83 -1.36
N GLY A 54 -1.43 14.18 -0.27
CA GLY A 54 -1.18 14.63 1.08
C GLY A 54 -1.95 13.80 2.10
N ALA A 55 -2.04 14.33 3.32
CA ALA A 55 -2.81 13.74 4.41
C ALA A 55 -3.52 14.83 5.21
N LYS A 56 -4.70 14.51 5.74
CA LYS A 56 -5.33 15.27 6.83
C LYS A 56 -5.10 14.52 8.13
N VAL A 57 -4.40 15.15 9.06
CA VAL A 57 -4.06 14.58 10.37
C VAL A 57 -4.94 15.21 11.43
N TRP A 58 -5.72 14.41 12.15
CA TRP A 58 -6.46 14.87 13.31
C TRP A 58 -5.53 14.99 14.52
N TRP A 59 -5.31 16.22 14.99
CA TRP A 59 -4.43 16.50 16.13
C TRP A 59 -4.97 17.69 16.92
N GLN A 60 -4.92 17.60 18.26
CA GLN A 60 -5.35 18.68 19.17
C GLN A 60 -6.75 19.25 18.83
N GLY A 61 -7.70 18.38 18.49
CA GLY A 61 -9.10 18.77 18.27
C GLY A 61 -9.39 19.40 16.90
N SER A 62 -8.44 19.37 15.96
CA SER A 62 -8.67 19.87 14.60
C SER A 62 -7.94 19.04 13.53
N PHE A 63 -8.36 19.16 12.27
CA PHE A 63 -7.64 18.58 11.13
C PHE A 63 -6.54 19.53 10.64
N HIS A 64 -5.34 18.99 10.47
CA HIS A 64 -4.21 19.68 9.87
C HIS A 64 -3.81 19.00 8.57
N GLN A 65 -3.72 19.79 7.49
CA GLN A 65 -3.30 19.29 6.19
C GLN A 65 -1.78 19.27 6.07
N VAL A 66 -1.23 18.11 5.70
CA VAL A 66 0.16 17.92 5.28
C VAL A 66 0.13 17.62 3.79
N ALA A 67 0.62 18.52 2.95
CA ALA A 67 0.55 18.40 1.50
C ALA A 67 1.90 18.05 0.88
N ASP A 68 1.88 17.33 -0.25
CA ASP A 68 3.06 17.10 -1.07
C ASP A 68 3.47 18.40 -1.79
N PRO A 69 4.59 19.04 -1.43
CA PRO A 69 4.99 20.33 -2.01
C PRO A 69 5.35 20.23 -3.50
N PHE A 70 5.66 19.04 -4.01
CA PHE A 70 5.98 18.86 -5.44
C PHE A 70 4.72 18.82 -6.32
N ARG A 71 3.57 18.44 -5.75
CA ARG A 71 2.30 18.33 -6.46
C ARG A 71 1.34 19.48 -6.13
N HIS A 72 1.43 19.99 -4.90
CA HIS A 72 0.62 21.09 -4.39
C HIS A 72 1.52 22.11 -3.68
N PRO A 73 2.25 22.97 -4.42
CA PRO A 73 3.29 23.82 -3.86
C PRO A 73 2.76 24.84 -2.84
N VAL A 74 1.61 25.47 -3.12
CA VAL A 74 0.98 26.45 -2.22
C VAL A 74 0.58 25.79 -0.90
N ASP A 75 -0.20 24.70 -0.98
CA ASP A 75 -0.64 23.95 0.20
C ASP A 75 0.54 23.33 0.96
N GLY A 76 1.60 22.93 0.24
CA GLY A 76 2.85 22.45 0.80
C GLY A 76 3.49 23.50 1.69
N VAL A 77 3.66 24.73 1.18
CA VAL A 77 4.20 25.86 1.95
C VAL A 77 3.29 26.21 3.14
N LEU A 78 1.97 26.31 2.93
CA LEU A 78 1.01 26.60 4.01
C LEU A 78 1.01 25.51 5.09
N SER A 79 1.26 24.25 4.73
CA SER A 79 1.33 23.15 5.69
C SER A 79 2.55 23.21 6.60
N LEU A 80 3.62 23.95 6.25
CA LEU A 80 4.86 23.98 7.03
C LEU A 80 4.66 24.50 8.46
N THR A 81 3.72 25.42 8.66
CA THR A 81 3.48 26.07 9.96
C THR A 81 2.51 25.29 10.86
N ASN A 82 1.87 24.24 10.35
CA ASN A 82 0.94 23.43 11.14
C ASN A 82 1.66 22.63 12.26
N PRO A 83 0.94 22.16 13.30
CA PRO A 83 1.53 21.52 14.48
C PRO A 83 1.96 20.05 14.27
N ILE A 84 1.89 19.51 13.06
CA ILE A 84 2.29 18.13 12.73
C ILE A 84 3.80 18.11 12.50
N GLY A 85 4.56 17.63 13.48
CA GLY A 85 6.02 17.79 13.52
C GLY A 85 6.46 19.25 13.61
N SER A 86 7.75 19.48 13.40
CA SER A 86 8.36 20.81 13.24
C SER A 86 8.57 21.15 11.76
N VAL A 87 8.93 22.41 11.46
CA VAL A 87 9.34 22.81 10.11
C VAL A 87 10.55 21.99 9.64
N LEU A 88 11.53 21.77 10.54
CA LEU A 88 12.71 20.95 10.25
C LEU A 88 12.32 19.51 9.89
N ASP A 89 11.37 18.92 10.62
CA ASP A 89 10.87 17.57 10.30
C ASP A 89 10.28 17.49 8.89
N LYS A 90 9.54 18.51 8.46
CA LYS A 90 8.94 18.55 7.13
C LYS A 90 9.99 18.70 6.03
N VAL A 91 11.05 19.46 6.28
CA VAL A 91 12.22 19.51 5.39
C VAL A 91 12.89 18.14 5.33
N LEU A 92 13.08 17.47 6.48
CA LEU A 92 13.63 16.12 6.55
C LEU A 92 12.77 15.10 5.79
N VAL A 93 11.43 15.22 5.80
CA VAL A 93 10.55 14.40 4.95
C VAL A 93 10.88 14.60 3.47
N GLY A 94 11.04 15.86 3.04
CA GLY A 94 11.43 16.18 1.66
C GLY A 94 12.80 15.60 1.29
N VAL A 95 13.80 15.72 2.16
CA VAL A 95 15.13 15.13 1.96
C VAL A 95 15.05 13.61 1.92
N PHE A 96 14.34 12.99 2.87
CA PHE A 96 14.17 11.55 2.93
C PHE A 96 13.49 11.01 1.68
N ARG A 97 12.44 11.69 1.19
CA ARG A 97 11.81 11.40 -0.09
C ARG A 97 12.86 11.34 -1.19
N LEU A 98 13.67 12.38 -1.37
CA LEU A 98 14.71 12.40 -2.41
C LEU A 98 15.73 11.25 -2.24
N LYS A 99 16.15 10.96 -1.00
CA LYS A 99 17.04 9.81 -0.71
C LYS A 99 16.46 8.47 -1.16
N THR A 100 15.15 8.26 -1.03
CA THR A 100 14.49 7.02 -1.46
C THR A 100 14.51 6.84 -2.98
N LEU A 101 14.64 7.93 -3.75
CA LEU A 101 14.74 7.90 -5.21
C LEU A 101 16.14 7.52 -5.71
N LEU A 102 17.17 7.58 -4.86
CA LEU A 102 18.54 7.28 -5.24
C LEU A 102 18.77 5.77 -5.40
N GLY A 103 19.36 5.38 -6.53
CA GLY A 103 19.69 3.98 -6.84
C GLY A 103 18.52 3.15 -7.36
N SER A 104 18.79 1.87 -7.64
CA SER A 104 17.78 0.89 -8.06
C SER A 104 16.95 0.37 -6.88
N LEU A 105 15.79 -0.23 -7.18
CA LEU A 105 14.98 -0.92 -6.18
C LEU A 105 15.74 -2.09 -5.55
N ASP A 106 16.50 -2.87 -6.34
CA ASP A 106 17.32 -3.96 -5.82
C ASP A 106 18.38 -3.48 -4.83
N SER A 107 19.01 -2.33 -5.14
CA SER A 107 19.97 -1.69 -4.24
C SER A 107 19.31 -1.25 -2.94
N LEU A 108 18.12 -0.65 -3.01
CA LEU A 108 17.33 -0.26 -1.84
C LEU A 108 16.96 -1.48 -0.98
N MET A 109 16.48 -2.56 -1.60
CA MET A 109 16.09 -3.79 -0.91
C MET A 109 17.27 -4.55 -0.32
N SER A 110 18.49 -4.31 -0.82
CA SER A 110 19.73 -4.94 -0.32
C SER A 110 20.44 -4.14 0.78
N ARG A 111 19.99 -2.93 1.12
CA ARG A 111 20.60 -2.10 2.20
C ARG A 111 20.56 -2.83 3.55
N PRO A 112 21.43 -2.53 4.53
CA PRO A 112 21.33 -3.14 5.86
C PRO A 112 19.93 -2.95 6.48
N GLU A 113 19.34 -4.04 6.96
CA GLU A 113 18.00 -4.02 7.54
C GLU A 113 18.01 -3.60 9.00
N THR A 114 17.22 -2.59 9.31
CA THR A 114 16.88 -2.16 10.67
C THR A 114 15.36 -2.01 10.79
N THR A 115 14.87 -1.59 11.95
CA THR A 115 13.45 -1.22 12.13
C THR A 115 13.14 0.17 11.56
N ILE A 116 11.86 0.43 11.25
CA ILE A 116 11.40 1.78 10.89
C ILE A 116 11.75 2.79 12.00
N ALA A 117 11.56 2.43 13.26
CA ALA A 117 11.87 3.31 14.38
C ALA A 117 13.35 3.75 14.40
N GLN A 118 14.27 2.79 14.26
CA GLN A 118 15.71 3.06 14.18
C GLN A 118 16.05 3.90 12.96
N ARG A 119 15.44 3.62 11.80
CA ARG A 119 15.68 4.39 10.59
C ARG A 119 15.20 5.83 10.72
N LEU A 120 14.00 6.07 11.25
CA LEU A 120 13.49 7.42 11.48
C LEU A 120 14.37 8.20 12.47
N SER A 121 14.86 7.54 13.53
CA SER A 121 15.80 8.15 14.47
C SER A 121 17.14 8.49 13.80
N ALA A 122 17.67 7.62 12.94
CA ALA A 122 18.92 7.85 12.22
C ALA A 122 18.81 9.00 11.19
N GLU A 123 17.62 9.24 10.64
CA GLU A 123 17.35 10.39 9.76
C GLU A 123 17.13 11.71 10.55
N GLY A 124 17.10 11.66 11.88
CA GLY A 124 16.99 12.84 12.75
C GLY A 124 15.56 13.36 12.95
N PHE A 125 14.53 12.56 12.67
CA PHE A 125 13.14 12.96 12.91
C PHE A 125 12.85 13.11 14.41
N SER A 126 12.12 14.16 14.77
CA SER A 126 11.72 14.41 16.15
C SER A 126 10.69 13.38 16.64
N GLU A 127 10.66 13.13 17.94
CA GLU A 127 9.61 12.30 18.56
C GLU A 127 8.20 12.84 18.27
N ARG A 128 8.06 14.17 18.17
CA ARG A 128 6.80 14.83 17.80
C ARG A 128 6.36 14.41 16.41
N MET A 129 7.26 14.42 15.42
CA MET A 129 6.93 14.00 14.05
C MET A 129 6.60 12.51 14.01
N VAL A 130 7.38 11.69 14.71
CA VAL A 130 7.11 10.25 14.81
C VAL A 130 5.73 10.00 15.41
N LYS A 131 5.38 10.68 16.51
CA LYS A 131 4.09 10.53 17.19
C LYS A 131 2.90 11.03 16.37
N THR A 132 3.03 12.21 15.76
CA THR A 132 1.89 12.90 15.12
C THR A 132 1.67 12.48 13.67
N PHE A 133 2.70 11.98 12.98
CA PHE A 133 2.63 11.64 11.57
C PHE A 133 3.05 10.19 11.28
N PHE A 134 4.32 9.83 11.51
CA PHE A 134 4.82 8.53 11.03
C PHE A 134 4.18 7.33 11.72
N ARG A 135 3.99 7.37 13.04
CA ARG A 135 3.39 6.25 13.78
C ARG A 135 1.95 5.97 13.37
N PRO A 136 1.03 6.95 13.29
CA PRO A 136 -0.32 6.68 12.80
C PRO A 136 -0.33 6.32 11.31
N PHE A 137 0.47 6.99 10.47
CA PHE A 137 0.50 6.74 9.03
C PHE A 137 1.05 5.34 8.69
N LEU A 138 2.27 5.03 9.13
CA LEU A 138 2.93 3.75 8.88
C LEU A 138 2.28 2.61 9.67
N GLY A 139 1.73 2.90 10.86
CA GLY A 139 0.92 1.94 11.59
C GLY A 139 -0.37 1.57 10.86
N GLY A 140 -0.92 2.45 10.02
CA GLY A 140 -2.04 2.15 9.13
C GLY A 140 -1.63 1.33 7.91
N ILE A 141 -0.46 1.60 7.32
CA ILE A 141 0.05 0.88 6.15
C ILE A 141 0.52 -0.53 6.52
N PHE A 142 1.32 -0.65 7.58
CA PHE A 142 1.97 -1.92 7.97
C PHE A 142 1.22 -2.66 9.07
N PHE A 143 0.13 -2.10 9.60
CA PHE A 143 -0.59 -2.64 10.76
C PHE A 143 0.32 -2.83 12.00
N ASP A 144 1.40 -2.05 12.10
CA ASP A 144 2.40 -2.10 13.16
C ASP A 144 2.65 -0.71 13.75
N ARG A 145 2.03 -0.43 14.90
CA ARG A 145 2.22 0.83 15.63
C ARG A 145 3.53 0.90 16.39
N SER A 146 4.26 -0.21 16.57
CA SER A 146 5.57 -0.20 17.22
C SER A 146 6.66 0.38 16.32
N LEU A 147 6.43 0.37 14.99
CA LEU A 147 7.40 0.71 13.95
C LEU A 147 8.60 -0.25 13.93
N GLY A 148 8.36 -1.52 14.26
CA GLY A 148 9.33 -2.62 14.24
C GLY A 148 9.48 -3.27 12.85
N THR A 149 8.57 -2.98 11.92
CA THR A 149 8.63 -3.41 10.52
C THR A 149 9.95 -3.01 9.85
N SER A 150 10.31 -3.72 8.78
CA SER A 150 11.53 -3.50 8.00
C SER A 150 11.68 -2.06 7.50
N SER A 151 12.84 -1.46 7.75
CA SER A 151 13.26 -0.18 7.16
C SER A 151 13.35 -0.23 5.64
N ARG A 152 13.72 -1.38 5.06
CA ARG A 152 13.76 -1.58 3.59
C ARG A 152 12.37 -1.43 2.99
N LEU A 153 11.38 -2.11 3.59
CA LEU A 153 9.99 -2.04 3.14
C LEU A 153 9.42 -0.63 3.32
N PHE A 154 9.77 0.07 4.40
CA PHE A 154 9.42 1.47 4.59
C PHE A 154 9.99 2.38 3.51
N GLU A 155 11.29 2.28 3.21
CA GLU A 155 11.90 3.06 2.13
C GLU A 155 11.27 2.75 0.77
N PHE A 156 10.98 1.48 0.52
CA PHE A 156 10.29 1.03 -0.69
C PHE A 156 8.91 1.70 -0.80
N VAL A 157 8.06 1.59 0.22
CA VAL A 157 6.73 2.22 0.23
C VAL A 157 6.83 3.74 0.09
N MET A 158 7.76 4.38 0.80
CA MET A 158 7.97 5.83 0.69
C MET A 158 8.40 6.24 -0.72
N ARG A 159 9.23 5.43 -1.40
CA ARG A 159 9.57 5.64 -2.81
C ARG A 159 8.34 5.53 -3.71
N MET A 160 7.49 4.51 -3.50
CA MET A 160 6.26 4.32 -4.29
C MET A 160 5.29 5.49 -4.12
N LEU A 161 5.10 5.98 -2.89
CA LEU A 161 4.31 7.18 -2.58
C LEU A 161 4.90 8.44 -3.22
N ALA A 162 6.23 8.51 -3.33
CA ALA A 162 6.95 9.64 -3.90
C ALA A 162 6.87 9.71 -5.42
N THR A 163 6.87 8.57 -6.11
CA THR A 163 6.89 8.52 -7.58
C THR A 163 5.51 8.33 -8.20
N GLY A 164 4.52 7.85 -7.43
CA GLY A 164 3.21 7.47 -7.93
C GLY A 164 2.05 8.15 -7.23
N ALA A 165 0.86 7.99 -7.79
CA ALA A 165 -0.37 8.42 -7.16
C ALA A 165 -0.88 7.35 -6.19
N ASN A 166 -1.57 7.81 -5.16
CA ASN A 166 -2.40 6.98 -4.30
C ASN A 166 -3.81 7.06 -4.85
N CYS A 167 -4.44 5.95 -5.19
CA CYS A 167 -5.72 5.95 -5.88
C CYS A 167 -6.59 4.75 -5.50
N LEU A 168 -7.82 4.76 -6.01
CA LEU A 168 -8.69 3.60 -6.10
C LEU A 168 -9.16 3.43 -7.55
N PRO A 169 -9.38 2.20 -8.03
CA PRO A 169 -10.12 1.99 -9.28
C PRO A 169 -11.54 2.57 -9.15
N ALA A 170 -12.11 3.05 -10.26
CA ALA A 170 -13.45 3.64 -10.23
C ALA A 170 -14.55 2.69 -9.71
N ASN A 171 -14.36 1.38 -9.92
CA ASN A 171 -15.29 0.33 -9.50
C ASN A 171 -14.87 -0.37 -8.18
N GLY A 172 -14.03 0.29 -7.37
CA GLY A 172 -13.51 -0.25 -6.12
C GLY A 172 -12.29 -1.15 -6.30
N ILE A 173 -11.63 -1.52 -5.20
CA ILE A 173 -10.35 -2.25 -5.27
C ILE A 173 -10.50 -3.66 -5.89
N GLY A 174 -11.70 -4.25 -5.85
CA GLY A 174 -12.07 -5.52 -6.47
C GLY A 174 -11.71 -5.63 -7.95
N ALA A 175 -11.79 -4.51 -8.68
CA ALA A 175 -11.46 -4.46 -10.10
C ALA A 175 -10.04 -4.93 -10.43
N VAL A 176 -9.09 -4.80 -9.49
CA VAL A 176 -7.73 -5.31 -9.66
C VAL A 176 -7.73 -6.84 -9.72
N ALA A 177 -8.41 -7.50 -8.79
CA ALA A 177 -8.46 -8.95 -8.74
C ALA A 177 -9.25 -9.54 -9.92
N GLU A 178 -10.31 -8.85 -10.34
CA GLU A 178 -11.08 -9.21 -11.54
C GLU A 178 -10.24 -9.14 -12.80
N GLN A 179 -9.46 -8.05 -12.97
CA GLN A 179 -8.56 -7.91 -14.11
C GLN A 179 -7.45 -8.98 -14.11
N MET A 180 -6.91 -9.34 -12.94
CA MET A 180 -5.93 -10.42 -12.83
C MET A 180 -6.52 -11.81 -13.11
N ALA A 181 -7.81 -12.00 -12.82
CA ALA A 181 -8.51 -13.25 -13.09
C ALA A 181 -8.91 -13.39 -14.57
N ASP A 182 -8.94 -12.29 -15.32
CA ASP A 182 -9.25 -12.30 -16.76
C ASP A 182 -8.26 -13.19 -17.53
N GLY A 183 -8.79 -14.14 -18.29
CA GLY A 183 -7.99 -15.14 -19.01
C GLY A 183 -7.49 -16.34 -18.19
N LEU A 184 -7.84 -16.45 -16.89
CA LEU A 184 -7.53 -17.62 -16.07
C LEU A 184 -8.72 -18.57 -15.91
N ASP A 185 -8.47 -19.87 -15.81
CA ASP A 185 -9.45 -20.87 -15.37
C ASP A 185 -9.61 -20.77 -13.84
N VAL A 186 -10.57 -19.96 -13.38
CA VAL A 186 -10.91 -19.81 -11.95
C VAL A 186 -12.20 -20.55 -11.62
N ARG A 187 -12.14 -21.44 -10.64
CA ARG A 187 -13.29 -22.23 -10.17
C ARG A 187 -13.67 -21.81 -8.76
N LEU A 188 -14.85 -21.23 -8.65
CA LEU A 188 -15.44 -20.70 -7.41
C LEU A 188 -16.19 -21.79 -6.64
N GLY A 189 -16.43 -21.57 -5.35
CA GLY A 189 -17.07 -22.56 -4.46
C GLY A 189 -16.24 -23.83 -4.21
N MET A 190 -14.99 -23.89 -4.67
CA MET A 190 -14.11 -25.05 -4.53
C MET A 190 -13.20 -24.89 -3.32
N ARG A 191 -13.67 -25.35 -2.17
CA ARG A 191 -12.86 -25.32 -0.94
C ARG A 191 -11.78 -26.40 -0.98
N VAL A 192 -10.54 -25.98 -1.19
CA VAL A 192 -9.36 -26.84 -1.02
C VAL A 192 -9.15 -27.14 0.46
N THR A 193 -9.02 -28.42 0.81
CA THR A 193 -8.78 -28.91 2.18
C THR A 193 -7.35 -29.38 2.37
N SER A 194 -6.69 -29.87 1.32
CA SER A 194 -5.28 -30.23 1.34
C SER A 194 -4.63 -30.07 -0.04
N VAL A 195 -3.33 -29.82 -0.03
CA VAL A 195 -2.47 -29.85 -1.21
C VAL A 195 -1.33 -30.81 -0.91
N THR A 196 -1.20 -31.86 -1.73
CA THR A 196 -0.07 -32.77 -1.66
C THR A 196 0.93 -32.35 -2.74
N PRO A 197 2.10 -31.80 -2.35
CA PRO A 197 3.10 -31.41 -3.31
C PRO A 197 3.57 -32.63 -4.11
N ALA A 198 3.81 -32.42 -5.40
CA ALA A 198 4.52 -33.38 -6.21
C ALA A 198 5.89 -33.74 -5.61
N SER A 199 6.24 -35.03 -5.63
CA SER A 199 7.60 -35.52 -5.45
C SER A 199 8.09 -36.12 -6.77
N GLY A 200 9.22 -35.62 -7.28
CA GLY A 200 9.77 -36.03 -8.57
C GLY A 200 8.98 -35.50 -9.77
N SER A 201 8.59 -36.39 -10.69
CA SER A 201 7.84 -36.06 -11.92
C SER A 201 6.31 -36.11 -11.78
N ALA A 202 5.80 -36.41 -10.59
CA ALA A 202 4.35 -36.43 -10.34
C ALA A 202 3.75 -35.01 -10.43
N LEU A 203 2.45 -34.92 -10.69
CA LEU A 203 1.71 -33.67 -10.51
C LEU A 203 1.29 -33.54 -9.05
N SER A 204 1.22 -32.30 -8.55
CA SER A 204 0.67 -32.05 -7.21
C SER A 204 -0.81 -32.42 -7.21
N SER A 205 -1.28 -33.09 -6.15
CA SER A 205 -2.70 -33.39 -5.99
C SER A 205 -3.36 -32.40 -5.02
N VAL A 206 -4.63 -32.12 -5.27
CA VAL A 206 -5.44 -31.22 -4.45
C VAL A 206 -6.68 -31.99 -4.02
N SER A 207 -7.03 -31.94 -2.75
CA SER A 207 -8.31 -32.46 -2.26
C SER A 207 -9.25 -31.32 -1.94
N THR A 208 -10.49 -31.48 -2.35
CA THR A 208 -11.56 -30.49 -2.14
C THR A 208 -12.61 -31.01 -1.16
N ALA A 209 -13.34 -30.09 -0.52
CA ALA A 209 -14.32 -30.44 0.51
C ALA A 209 -15.51 -31.28 -0.01
N ASP A 210 -15.80 -31.20 -1.31
CA ASP A 210 -16.79 -31.99 -2.04
C ASP A 210 -16.24 -33.33 -2.55
N GLY A 211 -14.96 -33.63 -2.31
CA GLY A 211 -14.33 -34.92 -2.63
C GLY A 211 -13.76 -35.03 -4.04
N ALA A 212 -13.67 -33.92 -4.78
CA ALA A 212 -12.95 -33.84 -6.06
C ALA A 212 -11.44 -33.60 -5.89
#